data_AF-A0A959VHB9-F1
#
_entry.id   AF-A0A959VHB9-F1
#
_cell.length_a   1.000
_cell.length_b   1.000
_cell.length_c   1.000
_cell.angle_alpha   90.00
_cell.angle_beta   90.00
_cell.angle_gamma   90.00
#
_symmetry.space_group_name_H-M   'P 1'
#
loop_
_entity.id
_entity.type
_entity.pdbx_description
1 polymer ?
#
loop_
_entity_poly.entity_id
_entity_poly.type
_entity_poly.pdbx_seq_one_letter_code
_entity_poly.pdbx_strand_id
1 'polypeptide(L)' 'MKAFALAMAALLAVAPIQDDFKRERSGKNDELKNSWEGKAPPALKASAWINTPSNLPLSWDKLKGKVVLIDLWAHW' A
#
# COMPACT_ATOMS: atom_id res chain seq x y z
N MET A 1 10.25 -28.39 34.67
CA MET A 1 9.26 -29.15 33.88
C MET A 1 8.00 -28.31 33.74
N LYS A 2 7.63 -27.97 32.49
CA LYS A 2 6.30 -27.58 31.95
C LYS A 2 5.49 -26.43 32.60
N ALA A 3 5.22 -25.40 31.79
CA ALA A 3 3.89 -24.83 31.46
C ALA A 3 4.13 -23.67 30.46
N PHE A 4 4.00 -23.81 29.14
CA PHE A 4 2.81 -23.98 28.28
C PHE A 4 1.88 -22.73 28.21
N ALA A 5 1.95 -22.07 27.05
CA ALA A 5 0.94 -21.30 26.31
C ALA A 5 0.44 -19.94 26.85
N LEU A 6 0.54 -18.91 26.00
CA LEU A 6 -0.62 -18.50 25.19
C LEU A 6 -0.17 -17.66 23.98
N ALA A 7 -0.37 -18.23 22.78
CA ALA A 7 -0.27 -17.49 21.52
C ALA A 7 -1.51 -16.62 21.36
N MET A 8 -1.32 -15.31 21.20
CA MET A 8 -2.40 -14.40 20.83
C MET A 8 -2.08 -13.82 19.45
N ALA A 9 -2.27 -14.64 18.42
CA ALA A 9 -2.33 -14.17 17.04
C ALA A 9 -3.65 -13.42 16.88
N ALA A 10 -3.63 -12.10 17.12
CA ALA A 10 -4.75 -11.24 16.80
C ALA A 10 -4.88 -11.16 15.27
N LEU A 11 -5.80 -11.93 14.69
CA LEU A 11 -6.31 -11.67 13.36
C LEU A 11 -7.09 -10.35 13.42
N LEU A 12 -6.45 -9.25 13.03
CA LEU A 12 -7.16 -8.03 12.69
C LEU A 12 -7.93 -8.30 11.41
N ALA A 13 -9.20 -8.70 11.55
CA ALA A 13 -10.15 -8.65 10.45
C ALA A 13 -10.35 -7.18 10.10
N VAL A 14 -9.63 -6.69 9.09
CA VAL A 14 -9.89 -5.39 8.47
C VAL A 14 -11.22 -5.54 7.75
N ALA A 15 -12.29 -5.05 8.35
CA ALA A 15 -13.57 -4.92 7.67
C ALA A 15 -13.35 -4.12 6.38
N PRO A 16 -13.94 -4.51 5.24
CA PRO A 16 -13.84 -3.73 4.02
C PRO A 16 -14.40 -2.34 4.32
N ILE A 17 -13.56 -1.32 4.18
CA ILE A 17 -14.00 0.08 4.29
C ILE A 17 -14.95 0.29 3.10
N GLN A 18 -16.24 0.34 3.38
CA GLN A 18 -17.23 0.83 2.44
C GLN A 18 -16.97 2.33 2.30
N ASP A 19 -16.28 2.72 1.23
CA ASP A 19 -16.10 4.13 0.87
C ASP A 19 -16.94 4.50 -0.35
N ASP A 20 -17.21 5.80 -0.49
CA ASP A 20 -17.94 6.37 -1.63
C ASP A 20 -16.98 6.74 -2.78
N PHE A 21 -15.75 6.21 -2.78
CA PHE A 21 -14.76 6.56 -3.78
C PHE A 21 -15.17 5.96 -5.14
N LYS A 22 -15.51 6.84 -6.09
CA LYS A 22 -15.85 6.42 -7.45
C LYS A 22 -14.62 5.83 -8.12
N ARG A 23 -14.65 4.52 -8.31
CA ARG A 23 -13.62 3.78 -9.04
C ARG A 23 -14.06 3.63 -10.49
N GLU A 24 -13.11 3.74 -11.40
CA GLU A 24 -13.29 3.43 -12.82
C GLU A 24 -13.41 1.90 -12.98
N ARG A 25 -14.55 1.34 -12.55
CA ARG A 25 -14.85 -0.09 -12.54
C ARG A 25 -15.54 -0.50 -13.83
N SER A 26 -14.76 -0.80 -14.86
CA SER A 26 -15.28 -1.43 -16.08
C SER A 26 -14.21 -2.24 -16.80
N GLY A 27 -14.63 -3.31 -17.48
CA GLY A 27 -13.79 -4.12 -18.35
C GLY A 27 -12.97 -5.22 -17.67
N LYS A 28 -12.14 -5.90 -18.48
CA LYS A 28 -11.42 -7.14 -18.10
C LYS A 28 -10.42 -6.98 -16.95
N ASN A 29 -9.96 -5.76 -16.68
CA ASN A 29 -8.93 -5.50 -15.67
C ASN A 29 -9.52 -5.19 -14.28
N ASP A 30 -10.84 -5.11 -14.15
CA ASP A 30 -11.48 -4.71 -12.89
C ASP A 30 -11.25 -5.71 -11.77
N GLU A 31 -11.34 -7.01 -12.07
CA GLU A 31 -11.08 -8.10 -11.10
C GLU A 31 -9.67 -8.02 -10.52
N LEU A 32 -8.67 -7.79 -11.38
CA LEU A 32 -7.28 -7.63 -10.96
C LEU A 32 -7.14 -6.40 -10.05
N LYS A 33 -7.68 -5.24 -10.44
CA LYS A 33 -7.62 -4.01 -9.63
C LYS A 33 -8.29 -4.20 -8.27
N ASN A 34 -9.49 -4.78 -8.24
CA ASN A 34 -10.22 -5.08 -7.01
C ASN A 34 -9.43 -6.04 -6.09
N SER A 35 -8.69 -6.99 -6.66
CA SER A 35 -7.86 -7.91 -5.88
C SER A 35 -6.69 -7.24 -5.14
N TRP A 36 -6.30 -6.00 -5.50
CA TRP A 36 -5.23 -5.24 -4.85
C TRP A 36 -5.75 -4.21 -3.85
N GLU A 37 -7.03 -3.92 -3.86
CA GLU A 37 -7.63 -2.94 -2.96
C GLU A 37 -7.54 -3.39 -1.49
N GLY A 38 -7.27 -2.45 -0.59
CA GLY A 38 -7.09 -2.73 0.84
C GLY A 38 -5.79 -3.47 1.22
N LYS A 39 -4.99 -3.91 0.24
CA LYS A 39 -3.67 -4.49 0.50
C LYS A 39 -2.64 -3.41 0.77
N ALA A 40 -1.64 -3.73 1.59
CA ALA A 40 -0.52 -2.85 1.80
C ALA A 40 0.23 -2.59 0.49
N PRO A 41 0.63 -1.34 0.21
CA PRO A 41 1.39 -1.05 -1.00
C PRO A 41 2.78 -1.72 -0.93
N PRO A 42 3.36 -2.15 -2.07
CA PRO A 42 4.72 -2.68 -2.12
C PRO A 42 5.75 -1.67 -1.61
N ALA A 43 6.90 -2.15 -1.10
CA ALA A 43 7.95 -1.26 -0.61
C ALA A 43 8.47 -0.32 -1.70
N LEU A 44 8.58 0.98 -1.41
CA LEU A 44 9.24 1.95 -2.29
C LEU A 44 10.75 1.74 -2.24
N LYS A 45 11.31 1.25 -3.34
CA LYS A 45 12.75 1.06 -3.51
C LYS A 45 13.20 1.73 -4.80
N ALA A 46 14.18 2.62 -4.69
CA ALA A 46 14.82 3.28 -5.81
C ALA A 46 16.33 3.38 -5.52
N SER A 47 17.15 3.32 -6.56
CA SER A 47 18.60 3.50 -6.45
C SER A 47 18.98 4.95 -6.15
N ALA A 48 18.16 5.90 -6.58
CA ALA A 48 18.32 7.32 -6.34
C ALA A 48 16.96 8.00 -6.16
N TRP A 49 16.96 9.11 -5.42
CA TRP A 49 15.81 9.98 -5.25
C TRP A 49 16.17 11.37 -5.75
N ILE A 50 15.24 11.98 -6.47
CA ILE A 50 15.34 13.35 -6.96
C ILE A 50 14.10 14.13 -6.50
N ASN A 51 14.22 15.44 -6.37
CA ASN A 51 13.12 16.33 -5.99
C ASN A 51 12.48 16.02 -4.61
N THR A 52 13.26 15.47 -3.69
CA THR A 52 12.90 15.34 -2.27
C THR A 52 13.82 16.22 -1.42
N PRO A 53 13.41 16.64 -0.19
CA PRO A 53 14.29 17.39 0.69
C PRO A 53 15.63 16.66 0.89
N SER A 54 16.72 17.32 0.51
CA SER A 54 18.09 16.77 0.53
C SER A 54 18.26 15.45 -0.23
N ASN A 55 17.44 15.18 -1.26
CA ASN A 55 17.43 13.93 -2.03
C ASN A 55 17.29 12.67 -1.16
N LEU A 56 16.59 12.78 -0.03
CA LEU A 56 16.36 11.67 0.89
C LEU A 56 15.20 10.77 0.41
N PRO A 57 15.24 9.46 0.74
CA PRO A 57 14.14 8.55 0.42
C PRO A 57 12.80 8.91 1.06
N LEU A 58 11.72 8.67 0.31
CA LEU A 58 10.36 8.61 0.85
C LEU A 58 10.07 7.21 1.41
N SER A 59 9.15 7.16 2.37
CA SER A 59 8.61 5.92 2.90
C SER A 59 7.11 6.04 3.07
N TRP A 60 6.40 4.90 3.08
CA TRP A 60 4.94 4.90 3.26
C TRP A 60 4.51 5.54 4.58
N ASP A 61 5.29 5.39 5.65
CA ASP A 61 4.99 6.02 6.94
C ASP A 61 4.96 7.54 6.87
N LYS A 62 5.87 8.15 6.10
CA LYS A 62 5.90 9.61 5.88
C LYS A 62 4.74 10.12 5.00
N LEU A 63 4.08 9.22 4.28
CA LEU A 63 3.03 9.55 3.30
C LEU A 63 1.62 9.20 3.79
N LYS A 64 1.47 8.66 5.01
CA LYS A 64 0.16 8.33 5.59
C LYS A 64 -0.75 9.56 5.64
N GLY A 65 -2.03 9.35 5.36
CA GLY A 65 -3.04 10.41 5.29
C GLY A 65 -3.05 11.20 3.99
N LYS A 66 -2.20 10.84 3.02
CA LYS A 66 -2.20 11.42 1.67
C LYS A 66 -2.62 10.38 0.63
N VAL A 67 -3.23 10.84 -0.45
CA VAL A 67 -3.36 10.05 -1.68
C VAL A 67 -2.01 10.11 -2.40
N VAL A 68 -1.48 8.95 -2.78
CA VAL A 68 -0.18 8.82 -3.48
C VAL A 68 -0.41 8.19 -4.85
N LEU A 69 0.08 8.86 -5.90
CA LEU A 69 0.12 8.32 -7.27
C LEU A 69 1.54 7.82 -7.56
N ILE A 70 1.65 6.58 -8.03
CA ILE A 70 2.91 6.02 -8.54
C ILE A 70 2.82 6.01 -10.06
N ASP A 71 3.66 6.81 -10.70
CA ASP A 71 3.77 6.91 -12.14
C ASP A 71 5.12 6.37 -12.59
N LEU A 72 5.11 5.31 -13.42
CA LEU A 72 6.31 4.66 -13.93
C LEU A 72 6.56 5.16 -15.35
N TRP A 73 7.61 5.93 -15.55
CA TRP A 73 7.94 6.56 -16.83
C TRP A 73 9.45 6.52 -17.11
N ALA A 74 9.81 6.84 -18.34
CA ALA A 74 11.21 6.97 -18.79
C ALA A 74 11.33 8.11 -19.80
N HIS A 75 12.50 8.75 -19.87
CA HIS A 75 12.87 9.66 -20.95
C HIS A 75 13.97 9.04 -21.80
N TRP A 76 14.12 9.56 -23.02
CA TRP A 76 15.20 9.22 -23.95
C TRP A 76 16.51 9.93 -23.59
#